data_AF-A0A858RF34-F1
#
_entry.id   AF-A0A858RF34-F1
#
_cell.length_a   1.000
_cell.length_b   1.000
_cell.length_c   1.000
_cell.angle_alpha   90.00
_cell.angle_beta   90.00
_cell.angle_gamma   90.00
#
_symmetry.space_group_name_H-M   'P 1'
#
loop_
_entity.id
_entity.type
_entity.pdbx_description
1 polymer ?
#
loop_
_entity_poly.entity_id
_entity_poly.type
_entity_poly.pdbx_seq_one_letter_code
_entity_poly.pdbx_strand_id
1 'polypeptide(L)'
;MKCTSCGGRLEGTMTFCPFCGVRQDVNLRQIHFRDLGTDASMPCPQCEIPLDVIEFDSEPKLKVERCNKCLGMFFNPGEIEALLESQTNPLVWIDTAQLTRIVADFGSGHRVIYRKCPMCAERMSHLNFGGQSGVILDRCGKHGVWVEGSELRRLMEWWRAGGKHIHQQREAQKAKQLYASGGAIEAAVSMSGSLEPEQENSWDKVEKGLSVAYVIGALAVQIFK
;
A
#
# COMPACT_ATOMS: atom_id res chain seq x y z
N MET A 1 20.48 -19.55 -1.55
CA MET A 1 20.63 -18.06 -1.51
C MET A 1 21.42 -17.66 -0.26
N LYS A 2 21.89 -16.42 -0.12
CA LYS A 2 22.52 -15.94 1.13
C LYS A 2 21.58 -15.00 1.87
N CYS A 3 21.58 -15.05 3.20
CA CYS A 3 20.82 -14.12 4.01
C CYS A 3 21.39 -12.71 3.83
N THR A 4 20.54 -11.74 3.52
CA THR A 4 20.95 -10.34 3.31
C THR A 4 21.37 -9.64 4.60
N SER A 5 20.96 -10.17 5.75
CA SER A 5 21.32 -9.64 7.07
C SER A 5 22.64 -10.20 7.60
N CYS A 6 22.82 -11.53 7.64
CA CYS A 6 24.01 -12.16 8.25
C CYS A 6 24.96 -12.87 7.26
N GLY A 7 24.61 -12.95 5.97
CA GLY A 7 25.40 -13.67 4.96
C GLY A 7 25.30 -15.19 5.02
N GLY A 8 24.58 -15.76 6.00
CA GLY A 8 24.40 -17.20 6.16
C GLY A 8 23.82 -17.88 4.91
N ARG A 9 24.29 -19.10 4.61
CA ARG A 9 23.83 -19.88 3.45
C ARG A 9 22.45 -20.46 3.70
N LEU A 10 21.48 -20.09 2.88
CA LEU A 10 20.10 -20.52 2.99
C LEU A 10 19.81 -21.60 1.95
N GLU A 11 19.16 -22.68 2.41
CA GLU A 11 18.72 -23.80 1.60
C GLU A 11 17.23 -23.66 1.25
N GLY A 12 16.87 -23.96 0.00
CA GLY A 12 15.47 -23.99 -0.45
C GLY A 12 14.70 -22.68 -0.27
N THR A 13 13.41 -22.81 0.01
CA THR A 13 12.42 -21.73 0.15
C THR A 13 12.17 -21.36 1.61
N MET A 14 13.23 -21.33 2.43
CA MET A 14 13.10 -20.92 3.83
C MET A 14 12.61 -19.47 3.92
N THR A 15 11.56 -19.24 4.71
CA THR A 15 11.02 -17.89 4.98
C THR A 15 11.91 -17.11 5.95
N PHE A 16 12.61 -17.83 6.82
CA PHE A 16 13.47 -17.28 7.87
C PHE A 16 14.92 -17.73 7.67
N CYS A 17 15.86 -16.95 8.20
CA CYS A 17 17.24 -17.36 8.31
C CYS A 17 17.45 -18.20 9.58
N PRO A 18 17.91 -19.46 9.50
CA PRO A 18 18.15 -20.29 10.69
C PRO A 18 19.32 -19.78 11.55
N PHE A 19 20.16 -18.89 11.03
CA PHE A 19 21.34 -18.37 11.73
C PHE A 19 21.05 -17.10 12.53
N CYS A 20 20.27 -16.17 11.98
CA CYS A 20 20.00 -14.87 12.61
C CYS A 20 18.52 -14.60 12.88
N GLY A 21 17.62 -15.50 12.49
CA GLY A 21 16.18 -15.37 12.70
C GLY A 21 15.47 -14.35 11.80
N VAL A 22 16.19 -13.57 10.99
CA VAL A 22 15.59 -12.54 10.12
C VAL A 22 14.77 -13.18 9.00
N ARG A 23 13.58 -12.60 8.73
CA ARG A 23 12.75 -12.95 7.57
C ARG A 23 13.45 -12.57 6.27
N GLN A 24 13.39 -13.48 5.32
CA GLN A 24 13.93 -13.24 3.99
C GLN A 24 13.00 -12.31 3.21
N ASP A 25 13.56 -11.57 2.27
CA ASP A 25 12.77 -10.74 1.37
C ASP A 25 11.91 -11.57 0.41
N VAL A 26 10.86 -10.97 -0.14
CA VAL A 26 9.99 -11.60 -1.15
C VAL A 26 10.61 -11.43 -2.53
N ASN A 27 10.71 -12.52 -3.29
CA ASN A 27 11.10 -12.41 -4.68
C ASN A 27 9.92 -11.92 -5.53
N LEU A 28 9.86 -10.61 -5.73
CA LEU A 28 8.84 -9.94 -6.55
C LEU A 28 9.02 -10.14 -8.06
N ARG A 29 10.16 -10.70 -8.48
CA ARG A 29 10.50 -10.94 -9.89
C ARG A 29 10.08 -12.34 -10.32
N GLN A 30 8.94 -12.82 -9.82
CA GLN A 30 8.45 -14.18 -10.07
C GLN A 30 7.14 -14.11 -10.87
N ILE A 31 7.29 -14.22 -12.19
CA ILE A 31 6.25 -14.35 -13.23
C ILE A 31 5.48 -13.03 -13.49
N HIS A 32 5.35 -12.67 -14.78
CA HIS A 32 4.62 -11.50 -15.28
C HIS A 32 5.05 -10.13 -14.70
N PHE A 33 6.33 -9.80 -14.82
CA PHE A 33 6.85 -8.48 -14.46
C PHE A 33 7.74 -7.91 -15.58
N ARG A 34 7.95 -6.59 -15.55
CA ARG A 34 8.90 -5.87 -16.41
C ARG A 34 9.78 -4.96 -15.57
N ASP A 35 11.08 -4.98 -15.84
CA ASP A 35 12.01 -3.98 -15.31
C ASP A 35 11.97 -2.73 -16.20
N LEU A 36 11.64 -1.59 -15.60
CA LEU A 36 11.63 -0.30 -16.31
C LEU A 36 12.93 0.49 -16.12
N GLY A 37 13.90 -0.07 -15.41
CA GLY A 37 15.18 0.57 -15.09
C GLY A 37 15.11 1.40 -13.80
N THR A 38 16.12 2.26 -13.59
CA THR A 38 16.22 3.11 -12.40
C THR A 38 15.52 4.45 -12.59
N ASP A 39 14.84 4.94 -11.56
CA ASP A 39 14.36 6.31 -11.47
C ASP A 39 15.31 7.18 -10.61
N ALA A 40 16.04 8.07 -11.27
CA ALA A 40 16.98 8.98 -10.61
C ALA A 40 16.29 10.06 -9.76
N SER A 41 15.00 10.33 -9.99
CA SER A 41 14.23 11.30 -9.20
C SER A 41 13.79 10.77 -7.84
N MET A 42 13.86 9.45 -7.64
CA MET A 42 13.39 8.76 -6.45
C MET A 42 14.55 8.04 -5.73
N PRO A 43 15.28 8.72 -4.82
CA PRO A 43 16.36 8.08 -4.08
C PRO A 43 15.82 7.21 -2.94
N CYS A 44 16.49 6.09 -2.70
CA CYS A 44 16.25 5.27 -1.51
C CYS A 44 16.51 6.09 -0.23
N PRO A 45 15.58 6.17 0.73
CA PRO A 45 15.74 6.97 1.94
C PRO A 45 16.75 6.39 2.94
N GLN A 46 17.28 5.19 2.66
CA GLN A 46 18.30 4.53 3.48
C GLN A 46 19.64 4.42 2.76
N CYS A 47 19.64 4.15 1.46
CA CYS A 47 20.86 3.93 0.69
C CYS A 47 21.29 5.14 -0.15
N GLU A 48 20.41 6.12 -0.34
CA GLU A 48 20.62 7.33 -1.16
C GLU A 48 21.01 7.02 -2.62
N ILE A 49 20.57 5.88 -3.14
CA ILE A 49 20.74 5.47 -4.54
C ILE A 49 19.40 5.50 -5.28
N PRO A 50 19.39 5.71 -6.61
CA PRO A 50 18.19 5.58 -7.43
C PRO A 50 17.48 4.23 -7.22
N LEU A 51 16.15 4.25 -7.19
CA LEU A 51 15.34 3.04 -7.06
C LEU A 51 15.11 2.39 -8.43
N ASP A 52 15.12 1.07 -8.49
CA ASP A 52 14.69 0.30 -9.66
C ASP A 52 13.16 0.26 -9.71
N VAL A 53 12.57 0.41 -10.88
CA VAL A 53 11.12 0.36 -11.08
C VAL A 53 10.73 -1.01 -11.63
N ILE A 54 9.93 -1.74 -10.85
CA ILE A 54 9.35 -3.03 -11.22
C ILE A 54 7.88 -2.83 -11.54
N GLU A 55 7.49 -3.14 -12.77
CA GLU A 55 6.08 -3.16 -13.17
C GLU A 55 5.55 -4.60 -13.12
N PHE A 56 4.40 -4.81 -12.49
CA PHE A 56 3.69 -6.08 -12.48
C PHE A 56 2.56 -6.06 -13.51
N ASP A 57 2.35 -7.19 -14.18
CA ASP A 57 1.23 -7.41 -15.09
C ASP A 57 -0.04 -7.75 -14.28
N SER A 58 -0.48 -6.78 -13.49
CA SER A 58 -1.76 -6.79 -12.79
C SER A 58 -2.74 -5.85 -13.48
N GLU A 59 -4.03 -5.97 -13.17
CA GLU A 59 -5.04 -5.01 -13.58
C GLU A 59 -5.64 -4.31 -12.33
N PRO A 60 -5.37 -3.01 -12.12
CA PRO A 60 -4.51 -2.12 -12.92
C PRO A 60 -3.02 -2.48 -12.80
N LYS A 61 -2.22 -2.04 -13.78
CA LYS A 61 -0.76 -2.22 -13.77
C LYS A 61 -0.12 -1.54 -12.58
N LEU A 62 0.56 -2.32 -11.76
CA LEU A 62 1.22 -1.88 -10.56
C LEU A 62 2.69 -1.56 -10.87
N LYS A 63 3.18 -0.39 -10.44
CA LYS A 63 4.61 -0.02 -10.52
C LYS A 63 5.15 0.17 -9.11
N VAL A 64 6.24 -0.51 -8.78
CA VAL A 64 6.85 -0.46 -7.45
C VAL A 64 8.30 -0.07 -7.59
N GLU A 65 8.70 0.98 -6.89
CA GLU A 65 10.09 1.40 -6.83
C GLU A 65 10.80 0.67 -5.69
N ARG A 66 11.92 0.02 -6.02
CA ARG A 66 12.61 -0.92 -5.15
C ARG A 66 14.11 -0.67 -5.15
N CYS A 67 14.69 -0.61 -3.97
CA CYS A 67 16.12 -0.50 -3.81
C CYS A 67 16.79 -1.87 -4.00
N ASN A 68 17.73 -1.99 -4.92
CA ASN A 68 18.51 -3.22 -5.11
C ASN A 68 19.51 -3.52 -3.97
N LYS A 69 19.79 -2.55 -3.08
CA LYS A 69 20.73 -2.71 -1.96
C LYS A 69 20.05 -3.11 -0.66
N CYS A 70 19.12 -2.30 -0.16
CA CYS A 70 18.40 -2.60 1.10
C CYS A 70 17.08 -3.35 0.89
N LEU A 71 16.64 -3.55 -0.35
CA LEU A 71 15.39 -4.23 -0.71
C LEU A 71 14.11 -3.51 -0.22
N GLY A 72 14.24 -2.30 0.31
CA GLY A 72 13.10 -1.46 0.65
C GLY A 72 12.38 -0.96 -0.60
N MET A 73 11.09 -0.71 -0.46
CA MET A 73 10.16 -0.46 -1.54
C MET A 73 9.25 0.72 -1.24
N PHE A 74 8.87 1.43 -2.29
CA PHE A 74 7.86 2.47 -2.26
C PHE A 74 6.61 2.00 -3.02
N PHE A 75 5.44 2.33 -2.48
CA PHE A 75 4.14 2.06 -3.07
C PHE A 75 3.31 3.33 -3.05
N ASN A 76 2.69 3.66 -4.17
CA ASN A 76 1.66 4.71 -4.24
C ASN A 76 0.40 4.28 -3.46
N PRO A 77 -0.54 5.21 -3.20
CA PRO A 77 -1.77 4.88 -2.48
C PRO A 77 -2.54 3.74 -3.15
N GLY A 78 -2.90 2.71 -2.38
CA GLY A 78 -3.67 1.55 -2.84
C GLY A 78 -2.85 0.45 -3.52
N GLU A 79 -1.59 0.70 -3.86
CA GLU A 79 -0.75 -0.24 -4.59
C GLU A 79 -0.29 -1.43 -3.73
N ILE A 80 -0.06 -1.21 -2.43
CA ILE A 80 0.30 -2.30 -1.52
C ILE A 80 -0.87 -3.27 -1.34
N GLU A 81 -2.10 -2.76 -1.21
CA GLU A 81 -3.32 -3.58 -1.16
C GLU A 81 -3.51 -4.36 -2.47
N ALA A 82 -3.32 -3.70 -3.61
CA ALA A 82 -3.41 -4.34 -4.93
C ALA A 82 -2.38 -5.48 -5.08
N LEU A 83 -1.14 -5.27 -4.63
CA LEU A 83 -0.11 -6.31 -4.62
C LEU A 83 -0.54 -7.49 -3.74
N LEU A 84 -0.96 -7.22 -2.49
CA LEU A 84 -1.38 -8.26 -1.55
C LEU A 84 -2.57 -9.07 -2.07
N GLU A 85 -3.51 -8.42 -2.73
CA GLU A 85 -4.67 -9.06 -3.36
C GLU A 85 -4.24 -9.95 -4.53
N SER A 86 -3.39 -9.46 -5.44
CA SER A 86 -2.91 -10.23 -6.60
C SER A 86 -2.14 -11.50 -6.21
N GLN A 87 -1.53 -11.50 -5.03
CA GLN A 87 -0.67 -12.58 -4.52
C GLN A 87 -1.44 -13.57 -3.62
N THR A 88 -2.76 -13.42 -3.51
CA THR A 88 -3.60 -14.16 -2.55
C THR A 88 -4.79 -14.81 -3.25
N ASN A 89 -5.12 -16.05 -2.86
CA ASN A 89 -6.31 -16.72 -3.37
C ASN A 89 -7.57 -15.97 -2.89
N PRO A 90 -8.59 -15.71 -3.74
CA PRO A 90 -9.82 -15.04 -3.33
C PRO A 90 -10.52 -15.68 -2.13
N LEU A 91 -10.39 -17.00 -1.96
CA LEU A 91 -11.00 -17.76 -0.87
C LEU A 91 -10.05 -17.88 0.33
N VAL A 92 -9.74 -16.76 0.99
CA VAL A 92 -8.98 -16.76 2.24
C VAL A 92 -9.89 -17.03 3.44
N TRP A 93 -9.59 -18.11 4.16
CA TRP A 93 -10.19 -18.41 5.45
C TRP A 93 -9.37 -17.75 6.56
N ILE A 94 -10.01 -17.36 7.66
CA ILE A 94 -9.31 -16.75 8.80
C ILE A 94 -8.63 -17.87 9.60
N ASP A 95 -7.30 -17.90 9.59
CA ASP A 95 -6.49 -18.75 10.48
C ASP A 95 -6.03 -17.91 11.67
N THR A 96 -6.83 -17.94 12.74
CA THR A 96 -6.57 -17.18 13.96
C THR A 96 -5.26 -17.59 14.63
N ALA A 97 -4.92 -18.88 14.62
CA ALA A 97 -3.69 -19.38 15.22
C ALA A 97 -2.44 -18.91 14.46
N GLN A 98 -2.51 -18.83 13.13
CA GLN A 98 -1.45 -18.26 12.31
C GLN A 98 -1.34 -16.75 12.51
N LEU A 99 -2.46 -16.01 12.54
CA LEU A 99 -2.45 -14.57 12.82
C LEU A 99 -1.80 -14.25 14.17
N THR A 100 -2.18 -14.97 15.24
CA THR A 100 -1.58 -14.77 16.57
C THR A 100 -0.08 -15.05 16.55
N ARG A 101 0.39 -16.09 15.85
CA ARG A 101 1.82 -16.37 15.71
C ARG A 101 2.57 -15.27 14.97
N ILE A 102 2.01 -14.78 13.85
CA ILE A 102 2.64 -13.71 13.06
C ILE A 102 2.74 -12.41 13.88
N VAL A 103 1.72 -12.09 14.68
CA VAL A 103 1.74 -10.92 15.56
C VAL A 103 2.70 -11.11 16.73
N ALA A 104 2.71 -12.28 17.36
CA ALA A 104 3.60 -12.60 18.48
C ALA A 104 5.08 -12.62 18.09
N ASP A 105 5.38 -12.96 16.84
CA ASP A 105 6.73 -12.86 16.26
C ASP A 105 7.15 -11.40 15.94
N PHE A 106 6.45 -10.42 16.51
CA PHE A 106 6.92 -9.04 16.58
C PHE A 106 8.10 -8.96 17.55
N GLY A 107 9.31 -9.10 17.00
CA GLY A 107 10.56 -8.94 17.75
C GLY A 107 10.63 -7.55 18.40
N SER A 108 10.74 -7.54 19.72
CA SER A 108 11.06 -6.38 20.55
C SER A 108 12.49 -5.90 20.28
N GLY A 109 12.70 -5.17 19.19
CA GLY A 109 14.04 -4.68 18.85
C GLY A 109 14.16 -3.77 17.64
N HIS A 110 13.06 -3.36 17.01
CA HIS A 110 13.16 -2.41 15.90
C HIS A 110 13.59 -1.03 16.43
N ARG A 111 14.82 -0.63 16.08
CA ARG A 111 15.26 0.75 16.25
C ARG A 111 14.30 1.63 15.44
N VAL A 112 13.59 2.53 16.14
CA VAL A 112 12.66 3.46 15.50
C VAL A 112 13.48 4.43 14.64
N ILE A 113 13.47 4.22 13.32
CA ILE A 113 14.13 5.07 12.33
C ILE A 113 13.03 5.76 11.55
N TYR A 114 13.07 7.08 11.50
CA TYR A 114 12.15 7.87 10.69
C TYR A 114 12.79 8.20 9.36
N ARG A 115 12.10 7.85 8.28
CA ARG A 115 12.57 8.04 6.90
C ARG A 115 11.96 9.28 6.27
N LYS A 116 12.66 9.85 5.30
CA LYS A 116 12.12 10.89 4.42
C LYS A 116 11.42 10.24 3.23
N CYS A 117 10.33 10.85 2.77
CA CYS A 117 9.64 10.40 1.56
C CYS A 117 10.55 10.58 0.33
N PRO A 118 10.73 9.56 -0.53
CA PRO A 118 11.50 9.70 -1.77
C PRO A 118 10.99 10.78 -2.72
N MET A 119 9.67 11.08 -2.69
CA MET A 119 9.04 12.05 -3.61
C MET A 119 9.13 13.50 -3.14
N CYS A 120 8.95 13.76 -1.84
CA CYS A 120 8.88 15.14 -1.32
C CYS A 120 9.87 15.47 -0.19
N ALA A 121 10.70 14.50 0.22
CA ALA A 121 11.65 14.62 1.33
C ALA A 121 11.04 14.94 2.71
N GLU A 122 9.73 15.06 2.85
CA GLU A 122 9.05 15.20 4.14
C GLU A 122 9.19 13.92 4.98
N ARG A 123 9.22 14.07 6.30
CA ARG A 123 9.32 12.95 7.24
C ARG A 123 8.05 12.10 7.17
N MET A 124 8.23 10.79 7.01
CA MET A 124 7.14 9.82 7.04
C MET A 124 6.78 9.42 8.48
N SER A 125 5.50 9.13 8.70
CA SER A 125 4.98 8.67 9.98
C SER A 125 4.86 7.15 10.01
N HIS A 126 5.02 6.54 11.19
CA HIS A 126 4.87 5.10 11.34
C HIS A 126 3.39 4.71 11.39
N LEU A 127 3.03 3.70 10.59
CA LEU A 127 1.70 3.14 10.49
C LEU A 127 1.78 1.62 10.71
N ASN A 128 1.08 1.10 11.71
CA ASN A 128 0.84 -0.34 11.80
C ASN A 128 -0.22 -0.74 10.78
N PHE A 129 0.17 -1.50 9.75
CA PHE A 129 -0.75 -1.87 8.67
C PHE A 129 -1.90 -2.76 9.18
N GLY A 130 -3.14 -2.47 8.77
CA GLY A 130 -4.34 -3.11 9.35
C GLY A 130 -4.55 -2.83 10.85
N GLY A 131 -3.65 -2.05 11.47
CA GLY A 131 -3.59 -1.71 12.89
C GLY A 131 -3.41 -2.89 13.85
N GLN A 132 -3.19 -4.10 13.34
CA GLN A 132 -2.95 -5.31 14.13
C GLN A 132 -1.98 -6.30 13.44
N SER A 133 -1.42 -5.97 12.26
CA SER A 133 -0.48 -6.87 11.58
C SER A 133 0.86 -6.99 12.31
N GLY A 134 1.20 -5.98 13.12
CA GLY A 134 2.54 -5.85 13.70
C GLY A 134 3.59 -5.44 12.66
N VAL A 135 3.17 -5.14 11.43
CA VAL A 135 4.04 -4.64 10.36
C VAL A 135 3.99 -3.12 10.38
N ILE A 136 5.12 -2.49 10.66
CA ILE A 136 5.24 -1.02 10.70
C ILE A 136 5.71 -0.52 9.34
N LEU A 137 4.90 0.31 8.72
CA LEU A 137 5.19 0.99 7.46
C LEU A 137 5.52 2.46 7.72
N ASP A 138 6.34 3.06 6.87
CA ASP A 138 6.59 4.50 6.86
C ASP A 138 5.64 5.15 5.84
N ARG A 139 4.65 5.94 6.31
CA ARG A 139 3.65 6.61 5.45
C ARG A 139 3.99 8.09 5.23
N CYS A 140 3.96 8.52 3.98
CA CYS A 140 3.87 9.93 3.62
C CYS A 140 2.41 10.40 3.66
N GLY A 141 2.15 11.62 4.14
CA GLY A 141 0.80 12.18 4.18
C GLY A 141 0.20 12.49 2.79
N LYS A 142 1.06 12.68 1.78
CA LYS A 142 0.67 13.13 0.43
C LYS A 142 0.89 12.09 -0.67
N HIS A 143 1.95 11.27 -0.54
CA HIS A 143 2.42 10.40 -1.60
C HIS A 143 2.07 8.94 -1.34
N GLY A 144 2.97 8.16 -0.74
CA GLY A 144 2.79 6.72 -0.62
C GLY A 144 3.30 6.16 0.70
N VAL A 145 3.55 4.86 0.70
CA VAL A 145 4.11 4.13 1.83
C VAL A 145 5.44 3.48 1.46
N TRP A 146 6.37 3.50 2.39
CA TRP A 146 7.63 2.79 2.30
C TRP A 146 7.59 1.54 3.18
N VAL A 147 8.03 0.43 2.59
CA VAL A 147 8.02 -0.91 3.19
C VAL A 147 9.43 -1.46 3.14
N GLU A 148 9.92 -2.01 4.24
CA GLU A 148 11.19 -2.73 4.25
C GLU A 148 11.03 -4.13 3.64
N GLY A 149 12.06 -4.66 2.98
CA GLY A 149 11.96 -5.95 2.26
C GLY A 149 11.56 -7.13 3.15
N SER A 150 12.02 -7.19 4.40
CA SER A 150 11.63 -8.22 5.37
C SER A 150 10.19 -8.06 5.87
N GLU A 151 9.70 -6.82 5.96
CA GLU A 151 8.36 -6.49 6.44
C GLU A 151 7.28 -6.86 5.42
N LEU A 152 7.58 -6.74 4.13
CA LEU A 152 6.65 -7.14 3.08
C LEU A 152 6.30 -8.62 3.16
N ARG A 153 7.28 -9.51 3.37
CA ARG A 153 7.03 -10.95 3.50
C ARG A 153 6.07 -11.25 4.64
N ARG A 154 6.32 -10.64 5.80
CA ARG A 154 5.47 -10.77 6.97
C ARG A 154 4.05 -10.26 6.70
N LEU A 155 3.93 -9.14 6.00
CA LEU A 155 2.64 -8.58 5.63
C LEU A 155 1.86 -9.52 4.70
N MET A 156 2.53 -10.14 3.72
CA MET A 156 1.92 -11.14 2.85
C MET A 156 1.44 -12.37 3.63
N GLU A 157 2.23 -12.85 4.60
CA GLU A 157 1.83 -13.96 5.49
C GLU A 157 0.58 -13.59 6.29
N TRP A 158 0.58 -12.40 6.90
CA TRP A 158 -0.55 -11.91 7.70
C TRP A 158 -1.81 -11.77 6.86
N TRP A 159 -1.68 -11.21 5.65
CA TRP A 159 -2.78 -11.04 4.72
C TRP A 159 -3.41 -12.38 4.32
N ARG A 160 -2.57 -13.36 3.95
CA ARG A 160 -2.99 -14.72 3.58
C ARG A 160 -3.58 -15.52 4.74
N ALA A 161 -3.24 -15.21 5.99
CA ALA A 161 -3.82 -15.82 7.17
C ALA A 161 -5.22 -15.27 7.54
N GLY A 162 -5.76 -14.34 6.74
CA GLY A 162 -7.06 -13.70 6.98
C GLY A 162 -6.96 -12.25 7.47
N GLY A 163 -5.76 -11.68 7.53
CA GLY A 163 -5.55 -10.26 7.82
C GLY A 163 -6.27 -9.32 6.85
N LYS A 164 -6.48 -9.77 5.61
CA LYS A 164 -7.33 -9.09 4.60
C LYS A 164 -8.69 -8.69 5.18
N HIS A 165 -9.42 -9.64 5.78
CA HIS A 165 -10.76 -9.41 6.32
C HIS A 165 -10.73 -8.41 7.48
N ILE A 166 -9.72 -8.50 8.35
CA ILE A 166 -9.50 -7.57 9.47
C ILE A 166 -9.26 -6.16 8.96
N HIS A 167 -8.39 -6.01 7.95
CA HIS A 167 -8.07 -4.73 7.33
C HIS A 167 -9.33 -4.10 6.70
N GLN A 168 -10.06 -4.85 5.87
CA GLN A 168 -11.27 -4.38 5.19
C GLN A 168 -12.36 -3.93 6.18
N GLN A 169 -12.62 -4.71 7.24
CA GLN A 169 -13.60 -4.33 8.27
C GLN A 169 -13.22 -3.02 8.97
N ARG A 170 -11.92 -2.82 9.24
CA ARG A 170 -11.42 -1.62 9.90
C ARG A 170 -11.53 -0.38 9.01
N GLU A 171 -11.17 -0.49 7.74
CA GLU A 171 -11.32 0.62 6.80
C GLU A 171 -12.80 0.99 6.60
N ALA A 172 -13.69 -0.01 6.51
CA ALA A 172 -15.14 0.21 6.47
C ALA A 172 -15.67 0.90 7.74
N GLN A 173 -15.16 0.52 8.92
CA GLN A 173 -15.52 1.17 10.18
C GLN A 173 -15.03 2.62 10.25
N LYS A 174 -13.79 2.89 9.83
CA LYS A 174 -13.25 4.26 9.76
C LYS A 174 -14.07 5.12 8.81
N ALA A 175 -14.41 4.62 7.63
CA ALA A 175 -15.26 5.33 6.68
C ALA A 175 -16.62 5.68 7.31
N LYS A 176 -17.29 4.71 7.95
CA LYS A 176 -18.56 4.94 8.68
C LYS A 176 -18.42 6.00 9.77
N GLN A 177 -17.33 5.96 10.55
CA GLN A 177 -17.06 6.95 11.59
C GLN A 177 -16.85 8.35 11.01
N LEU A 178 -16.09 8.48 9.92
CA LEU A 178 -15.88 9.75 9.23
C LEU A 178 -17.21 10.33 8.73
N TYR A 179 -18.04 9.53 8.05
CA TYR A 179 -19.38 9.93 7.63
C TYR A 179 -20.27 10.37 8.80
N ALA A 180 -20.27 9.61 9.91
CA ALA A 180 -21.05 9.94 11.10
C ALA A 180 -20.56 11.23 11.79
N SER A 181 -19.25 11.49 11.78
CA SER A 181 -18.65 12.72 12.33
C SER A 181 -18.77 13.94 11.39
N GLY A 182 -19.08 13.71 10.11
CA GLY A 182 -19.06 14.72 9.04
C GLY A 182 -20.42 15.30 8.64
N GLY A 183 -21.52 14.95 9.32
CA GLY A 183 -22.87 15.48 9.05
C GLY A 183 -23.11 16.97 9.40
N ALA A 184 -22.06 17.77 9.58
CA ALA A 184 -22.14 19.17 9.99
C ALA A 184 -21.48 20.18 9.02
N ILE A 185 -21.04 19.75 7.82
CA ILE A 185 -20.40 20.66 6.84
C ILE A 185 -21.37 21.12 5.73
N GLU A 186 -22.57 20.52 5.59
CA GLU A 186 -23.52 20.86 4.51
C GLU A 186 -24.58 21.94 4.86
N ALA A 187 -24.45 22.68 5.97
CA ALA A 187 -25.41 23.74 6.33
C ALA A 187 -24.95 25.17 5.94
N ALA A 188 -23.79 25.35 5.30
CA ALA A 188 -23.18 26.67 5.10
C ALA A 188 -22.82 27.03 3.64
N VAL A 189 -23.48 26.43 2.65
CA VAL A 189 -23.51 27.00 1.29
C VAL A 189 -24.92 27.53 1.03
N SER A 190 -25.16 28.74 1.55
CA SER A 190 -26.28 29.59 1.18
C SER A 190 -26.19 29.86 -0.33
N MET A 191 -27.03 29.17 -1.12
CA MET A 191 -27.27 29.52 -2.52
C MET A 191 -28.02 30.86 -2.58
N SER A 192 -27.27 31.96 -2.70
CA SER A 192 -27.77 33.22 -3.24
C SER A 192 -27.16 33.43 -4.63
N GLY A 193 -27.68 32.70 -5.61
CA GLY A 193 -27.37 32.91 -7.03
C GLY A 193 -28.63 33.39 -7.73
N SER A 194 -28.66 34.68 -8.07
CA SER A 194 -29.73 35.37 -8.79
C SER A 194 -29.98 34.71 -10.17
N LEU A 195 -31.24 34.50 -10.52
CA LEU A 195 -31.65 34.07 -11.86
C LEU A 195 -31.65 35.30 -12.80
N GLU A 196 -30.55 35.56 -13.49
CA GLU A 196 -30.60 36.28 -14.76
C GLU A 196 -29.78 35.52 -15.82
N PRO A 197 -30.33 35.29 -17.03
CA PRO A 197 -29.66 34.56 -18.07
C PRO A 197 -28.88 35.54 -18.96
N GLU A 198 -27.55 35.60 -18.83
CA GLU A 198 -26.72 36.17 -19.89
C GLU A 198 -26.31 35.08 -20.87
N GLN A 199 -26.71 35.31 -22.12
CA GLN A 199 -26.36 34.52 -23.29
C GLN A 199 -24.94 34.82 -23.77
N GLU A 200 -24.46 33.88 -24.59
CA GLU A 200 -23.29 33.91 -25.47
C GLU A 200 -21.94 33.53 -24.85
N ASN A 201 -21.06 32.81 -25.53
CA ASN A 201 -21.09 31.74 -26.54
C ASN A 201 -19.60 31.39 -26.73
N SER A 202 -19.34 30.22 -27.32
CA SER A 202 -18.04 29.84 -27.89
C SER A 202 -17.00 29.37 -26.88
N TRP A 203 -16.87 28.06 -26.71
CA TRP A 203 -15.70 27.31 -27.16
C TRP A 203 -16.10 25.83 -27.30
N ASP A 204 -16.19 25.40 -28.55
CA ASP A 204 -16.30 24.01 -28.94
C ASP A 204 -15.12 23.16 -28.45
N LYS A 205 -15.44 21.89 -28.12
CA LYS A 205 -14.61 20.67 -28.19
C LYS A 205 -13.64 20.39 -27.01
N VAL A 206 -13.96 19.42 -26.13
CA VAL A 206 -13.61 17.95 -26.19
C VAL A 206 -12.25 17.73 -25.49
N GLU A 207 -12.04 16.95 -24.41
CA GLU A 207 -12.56 15.64 -24.00
C GLU A 207 -12.69 15.45 -22.47
N LYS A 208 -13.47 14.43 -22.12
CA LYS A 208 -13.95 14.04 -20.80
C LYS A 208 -12.84 13.51 -19.90
N GLY A 209 -12.47 14.28 -18.88
CA GLY A 209 -11.88 13.75 -17.66
C GLY A 209 -13.00 13.37 -16.69
N LEU A 210 -13.22 12.07 -16.46
CA LEU A 210 -14.13 11.61 -15.40
C LEU A 210 -13.62 12.14 -14.05
N SER A 211 -14.43 12.98 -13.41
CA SER A 211 -14.19 13.42 -12.05
C SER A 211 -14.37 12.26 -11.07
N VAL A 212 -13.53 12.23 -10.05
CA VAL A 212 -13.45 11.24 -8.96
C VAL A 212 -14.78 11.09 -8.17
N ALA A 213 -15.76 11.97 -8.41
CA ALA A 213 -17.08 11.93 -7.77
C ALA A 213 -18.02 10.82 -8.31
N TYR A 214 -17.75 10.22 -9.47
CA TYR A 214 -18.66 9.21 -10.06
C TYR A 214 -18.42 7.77 -9.58
N VAL A 215 -17.30 7.47 -8.91
CA VAL A 215 -16.95 6.08 -8.53
C VAL A 215 -17.70 5.60 -7.28
N ILE A 216 -18.29 6.49 -6.48
CA ILE A 216 -18.97 6.10 -5.23
C ILE A 216 -20.47 5.78 -5.45
N GLY A 217 -21.05 6.09 -6.60
CA GLY A 217 -22.48 5.84 -6.89
C GLY A 217 -22.81 4.50 -7.57
N ALA A 218 -21.84 3.78 -8.15
CA ALA A 218 -22.12 2.69 -9.11
C ALA A 218 -22.13 1.27 -8.51
N LEU A 219 -21.88 1.08 -7.21
CA LEU A 219 -21.89 -0.26 -6.58
C LEU A 219 -23.15 -0.58 -5.76
N ALA A 220 -24.18 0.26 -5.78
CA ALA A 220 -25.40 0.06 -4.98
C ALA A 220 -26.64 -0.43 -5.76
N VAL A 221 -26.56 -0.73 -7.07
CA VAL A 221 -27.77 -1.11 -7.87
C VAL A 221 -27.56 -2.37 -8.72
N GLN A 222 -26.92 -3.40 -8.15
CA GLN A 222 -26.88 -4.72 -8.82
C GLN A 222 -27.01 -5.92 -7.88
N ILE A 223 -27.73 -5.72 -6.78
CA ILE A 223 -28.29 -6.80 -5.96
C ILE A 223 -29.77 -6.49 -5.75
N PHE A 224 -30.57 -6.55 -6.83
CA PHE A 224 -32.02 -6.81 -6.81
C PHE A 224 -32.48 -6.93 -8.28
N LYS A 225 -32.25 -8.11 -8.86
CA LYS A 225 -33.11 -8.75 -9.85
C LYS A 225 -32.85 -10.24 -9.83
#